data_AF-A0A2M8G8W9-F1
#
_entry.id   AF-A0A2M8G8W9-F1
#
_cell.length_a   1.000
_cell.length_b   1.000
_cell.length_c   1.000
_cell.angle_alpha   90.00
_cell.angle_beta   90.00
_cell.angle_gamma   90.00
#
_symmetry.space_group_name_H-M   'P 1'
#
loop_
_entity.id
_entity.type
_entity.pdbx_description
1 polymer ?
#
loop_
_entity_poly.entity_id
_entity_poly.type
_entity_poly.pdbx_seq_one_letter_code
_entity_poly.pdbx_strand_id
1 'polypeptide(L)'
;SPHYFDVQVIGVVRSYPIRVAGNSGSFGEDSEEITWDKLTKFAGADQPIIEMTSVTGKVRRVATFSEVDFTRACQVNRPTEIALTFADYLDWRIHEKDEVSRTVESFISDLENLYDAPVMLVKTGPETVIDYNWYRRSMLRKIR
;
A
#
# COMPACT_ATOMS: atom_id res chain seq x y z
N SER A 1 -29.73 7.20 19.54
CA SER A 1 -29.22 6.52 18.34
C SER A 1 -27.95 7.19 17.90
N PRO A 2 -26.89 6.46 17.53
CA PRO A 2 -25.80 7.08 16.79
C PRO A 2 -26.38 7.67 15.49
N HIS A 3 -26.01 8.91 15.20
CA HIS A 3 -26.41 9.59 13.98
C HIS A 3 -25.74 8.90 12.79
N TYR A 4 -26.52 8.46 11.80
CA TYR A 4 -25.99 7.93 10.55
C TYR A 4 -25.51 9.12 9.73
N PHE A 5 -24.20 9.24 9.55
CA PHE A 5 -23.60 10.18 8.62
C PHE A 5 -23.10 9.37 7.42
N ASP A 6 -23.42 9.81 6.21
CA ASP A 6 -22.86 9.25 4.98
C ASP A 6 -21.41 9.73 4.86
N VAL A 7 -20.50 9.05 5.56
CA VAL A 7 -19.09 9.42 5.65
C VAL A 7 -18.28 8.47 4.79
N GLN A 8 -17.54 9.05 3.85
CA GLN A 8 -16.50 8.35 3.12
C GLN A 8 -15.22 8.35 3.96
N VAL A 9 -14.68 7.17 4.23
CA VAL A 9 -13.43 6.98 4.99
C VAL A 9 -12.44 6.27 4.09
N ILE A 10 -11.36 6.95 3.71
CA ILE A 10 -10.31 6.38 2.86
C ILE A 10 -9.17 5.86 3.75
N GLY A 11 -8.98 4.55 3.77
CA GLY A 11 -7.83 3.91 4.40
C GLY A 11 -6.60 4.02 3.51
N VAL A 12 -5.61 4.82 3.91
CA VAL A 12 -4.33 4.91 3.17
C VAL A 12 -3.40 3.81 3.63
N VAL A 13 -3.08 2.90 2.72
CA VAL A 13 -2.31 1.69 3.00
C VAL A 13 -1.01 1.74 2.20
N ARG A 14 0.09 1.34 2.83
CA ARG A 14 1.39 1.20 2.17
C ARG A 14 1.63 -0.27 1.87
N SER A 15 2.22 -0.57 0.73
CA SER A 15 2.69 -1.92 0.38
C SER A 15 3.69 -2.48 1.41
N TYR A 16 4.62 -1.63 1.87
CA TYR A 16 5.58 -1.93 2.93
C TYR A 16 5.43 -0.91 4.07
N PRO A 17 4.99 -1.32 5.27
CA PRO A 17 4.91 -0.44 6.42
C PRO A 17 6.29 0.04 6.86
N ILE A 18 6.32 1.25 7.42
CA ILE A 18 7.54 1.89 7.90
C ILE A 18 7.36 2.43 9.30
N ARG A 19 8.46 2.49 10.05
CA ARG A 19 8.53 3.17 11.35
C ARG A 19 9.71 4.13 11.39
N VAL A 20 9.64 5.10 12.30
CA VAL A 20 10.74 6.05 12.53
C VAL A 20 11.98 5.29 13.04
N ALA A 21 13.18 5.79 12.77
CA ALA A 21 14.40 5.22 13.32
C ALA A 21 14.39 5.16 14.87
N GLY A 22 15.12 4.19 15.43
CA GLY A 22 15.26 4.03 16.89
C GLY A 22 14.16 3.17 17.52
N ASN A 23 13.89 3.39 18.80
CA ASN A 23 12.98 2.55 19.60
C ASN A 23 11.49 2.92 19.38
N SER A 24 11.03 2.84 18.13
CA SER A 24 9.68 3.21 17.69
C SER A 24 8.64 2.07 17.84
N GLY A 25 8.89 1.09 18.70
CA GLY A 25 8.10 -0.13 18.83
C GLY A 25 8.36 -1.18 17.75
N SER A 26 7.79 -2.37 17.93
CA SER A 26 7.87 -3.49 16.98
C SER A 26 6.90 -3.31 15.81
N PHE A 27 7.14 -4.02 14.72
CA PHE A 27 6.12 -4.27 13.70
C PHE A 27 5.11 -5.33 14.19
N GLY A 28 4.07 -5.56 13.39
CA GLY A 28 3.04 -6.58 13.67
C GLY A 28 3.65 -7.98 13.81
N GLU A 29 2.89 -8.89 14.43
CA GLU A 29 3.38 -10.23 14.76
C GLU A 29 3.68 -11.12 13.55
N ASP A 30 3.01 -10.86 12.42
CA ASP A 30 3.18 -11.50 11.11
C ASP A 30 4.06 -10.66 10.15
N SER A 31 4.73 -9.62 10.66
CA SER A 31 5.57 -8.72 9.87
C SER A 31 7.04 -8.91 10.19
N GLU A 32 7.85 -9.10 9.14
CA GLU A 32 9.31 -9.19 9.23
C GLU A 32 9.92 -7.83 8.93
N GLU A 33 10.71 -7.29 9.86
CA GLU A 33 11.56 -6.12 9.58
C GLU A 33 12.67 -6.51 8.59
N ILE A 34 12.75 -5.76 7.48
CA ILE A 34 13.70 -6.00 6.39
C ILE A 34 14.61 -4.79 6.18
N THR A 35 15.64 -4.95 5.35
CA THR A 35 16.48 -3.82 4.94
C THR A 35 15.97 -3.19 3.66
N TRP A 36 16.27 -1.90 3.47
CA TRP A 36 16.00 -1.18 2.22
C TRP A 36 16.71 -1.84 1.01
N ASP A 37 17.90 -2.40 1.20
CA ASP A 37 18.60 -3.14 0.16
C ASP A 37 17.86 -4.42 -0.25
N LYS A 38 17.27 -5.13 0.73
CA LYS A 38 16.46 -6.34 0.48
C LYS A 38 15.19 -5.95 -0.29
N LEU A 39 14.52 -4.87 0.13
CA LEU A 39 13.35 -4.35 -0.57
C LEU A 39 13.66 -3.88 -2.00
N THR A 40 14.75 -3.12 -2.19
CA THR A 40 15.20 -2.67 -3.52
C THR A 40 15.39 -3.84 -4.48
N LYS A 41 16.02 -4.92 -3.99
CA LYS A 41 16.22 -6.15 -4.78
C LYS A 41 14.91 -6.87 -5.08
N PHE A 42 14.00 -6.97 -4.10
CA PHE A 42 12.69 -7.61 -4.29
C PHE A 42 11.80 -6.87 -5.28
N ALA A 43 11.77 -5.55 -5.22
CA ALA A 43 11.06 -4.73 -6.18
C ALA A 43 11.64 -4.85 -7.61
N GLY A 44 12.90 -5.28 -7.74
CA GLY A 44 13.62 -5.25 -9.01
C GLY A 44 13.99 -3.84 -9.44
N ALA A 45 14.24 -2.96 -8.47
CA ALA A 45 14.51 -1.55 -8.74
C ALA A 45 15.91 -1.32 -9.32
N ASP A 46 15.99 -0.41 -10.28
CA ASP A 46 17.25 0.03 -10.90
C ASP A 46 17.99 1.10 -10.07
N GLN A 47 17.30 1.68 -9.09
CA GLN A 47 17.83 2.62 -8.12
C GLN A 47 17.48 2.23 -6.67
N PRO A 48 18.28 2.65 -5.67
CA PRO A 48 17.99 2.35 -4.27
C PRO A 48 16.63 2.91 -3.82
N ILE A 49 15.77 2.04 -3.31
CA ILE A 49 14.56 2.43 -2.59
C ILE A 49 14.96 2.75 -1.16
N ILE A 50 14.77 3.99 -0.72
CA ILE A 50 15.06 4.41 0.66
C ILE A 50 14.17 5.57 1.08
N GLU A 51 13.64 5.51 2.30
CA GLU A 51 12.90 6.63 2.89
C GLU A 51 13.57 7.18 4.14
N MET A 52 13.59 8.51 4.22
CA MET A 52 14.15 9.25 5.34
C MET A 52 13.08 10.08 6.05
N THR A 53 13.33 10.39 7.32
CA THR A 53 12.53 11.36 8.07
C THR A 53 12.81 12.77 7.56
N SER A 54 11.77 13.56 7.31
CA SER A 54 11.91 14.92 6.77
C SER A 54 12.61 15.89 7.72
N VAL A 55 12.47 15.70 9.03
CA VAL A 55 13.04 16.60 10.05
C VAL A 55 14.45 16.18 10.45
N THR A 56 14.68 14.88 10.70
CA THR A 56 15.97 14.41 11.26
C THR A 56 16.90 13.77 10.24
N GLY A 57 16.47 13.56 9.00
CA GLY A 57 17.26 12.90 7.96
C GLY A 57 17.59 11.43 8.24
N LYS A 58 17.01 10.85 9.30
CA LYS A 58 17.22 9.45 9.67
C LYS A 58 16.46 8.52 8.74
N VAL A 59 17.14 7.46 8.30
CA VAL A 59 16.55 6.36 7.51
C VAL A 59 15.47 5.66 8.33
N ARG A 60 14.29 5.48 7.74
CA ARG A 60 13.17 4.79 8.40
C ARG A 60 13.43 3.28 8.46
N ARG A 61 12.79 2.62 9.42
CA ARG A 61 12.70 1.15 9.45
C ARG A 61 11.60 0.72 8.49
N VAL A 62 11.75 -0.43 7.85
CA VAL A 62 10.80 -0.97 6.87
C VAL A 62 10.55 -2.45 7.14
N ALA A 63 9.33 -2.92 6.94
CA ALA A 63 8.96 -4.31 7.17
C ALA A 63 8.02 -4.83 6.08
N THR A 64 7.83 -6.15 6.03
CA THR A 64 6.80 -6.78 5.19
C THR A 64 5.40 -6.36 5.64
N PHE A 65 4.43 -6.47 4.74
CA PHE A 65 3.04 -6.20 5.07
C PHE A 65 2.54 -7.11 6.20
N SER A 66 1.66 -6.58 7.06
CA SER A 66 1.02 -7.30 8.17
C SER A 66 -0.47 -7.37 7.89
N GLU A 67 -0.99 -8.58 7.67
CA GLU A 67 -2.42 -8.79 7.48
C GLU A 67 -3.17 -8.56 8.79
N VAL A 68 -2.55 -8.92 9.92
CA VAL A 68 -3.12 -8.71 11.27
C VAL A 68 -3.28 -7.22 11.58
N ASP A 69 -2.22 -6.41 11.42
CA ASP A 69 -2.28 -4.99 11.70
C ASP A 69 -3.21 -4.27 10.72
N PHE A 70 -3.20 -4.65 9.43
CA PHE A 70 -4.11 -4.11 8.43
C PHE A 70 -5.58 -4.38 8.79
N THR A 71 -5.92 -5.64 9.08
CA THR A 71 -7.28 -6.05 9.43
C THR A 71 -7.74 -5.31 10.68
N ARG A 72 -6.88 -5.22 11.71
CA ARG A 72 -7.18 -4.48 12.93
C ARG A 72 -7.40 -2.99 12.66
N ALA A 73 -6.54 -2.36 11.88
CA ALA A 73 -6.67 -0.95 11.52
C ALA A 73 -8.00 -0.69 10.80
N CYS A 74 -8.37 -1.57 9.89
CA CYS A 74 -9.62 -1.45 9.16
C CYS A 74 -10.84 -1.70 10.06
N GLN A 75 -10.83 -2.72 10.92
CA GLN A 75 -11.92 -2.97 11.88
C GLN A 75 -12.21 -1.77 12.79
N VAL A 76 -11.17 -1.05 13.21
CA VAL A 76 -11.29 0.14 14.06
C VAL A 76 -11.78 1.36 13.29
N ASN A 77 -11.23 1.61 12.10
CA ASN A 77 -11.49 2.84 11.35
C ASN A 77 -12.67 2.73 10.38
N ARG A 78 -13.10 1.52 10.02
CA ARG A 78 -14.15 1.22 9.05
C ARG A 78 -14.00 1.99 7.73
N PRO A 79 -12.85 1.85 7.04
CA PRO A 79 -12.68 2.48 5.74
C PRO A 79 -13.76 1.99 4.77
N THR A 80 -14.39 2.92 4.07
CA THR A 80 -15.32 2.62 2.97
C THR A 80 -14.55 2.31 1.69
N GLU A 81 -13.31 2.79 1.57
CA GLU A 81 -12.43 2.59 0.42
C GLU A 81 -10.97 2.55 0.87
N ILE A 82 -10.11 1.95 0.05
CA ILE A 82 -8.66 1.86 0.28
C ILE A 82 -7.92 2.63 -0.82
N ALA A 83 -6.90 3.38 -0.40
CA ALA A 83 -5.87 3.94 -1.28
C ALA A 83 -4.54 3.22 -1.04
N LEU A 84 -4.10 2.42 -2.01
CA LEU A 84 -2.81 1.75 -1.96
C LEU A 84 -1.70 2.70 -2.43
N THR A 85 -0.66 2.84 -1.62
CA THR A 85 0.49 3.69 -1.89
C THR A 85 1.78 2.89 -1.94
N PHE A 86 2.77 3.41 -2.68
CA PHE A 86 4.06 2.76 -2.90
C PHE A 86 3.89 1.38 -3.56
N ALA A 87 2.93 1.24 -4.48
CA ALA A 87 2.66 -0.03 -5.16
C ALA A 87 3.84 -0.47 -6.04
N ASP A 88 4.63 0.49 -6.53
CA ASP A 88 5.91 0.28 -7.20
C ASP A 88 6.97 -0.40 -6.34
N TYR A 89 6.81 -0.43 -5.01
CA TYR A 89 7.72 -1.19 -4.14
C TYR A 89 7.45 -2.70 -4.22
N LEU A 90 6.27 -3.11 -4.70
CA LEU A 90 5.96 -4.52 -5.00
C LEU A 90 6.54 -4.95 -6.34
N ASP A 91 6.67 -4.00 -7.28
CA ASP A 91 7.16 -4.24 -8.64
C ASP A 91 7.63 -2.93 -9.25
N TRP A 92 8.94 -2.71 -9.32
CA TRP A 92 9.51 -1.45 -9.79
C TRP A 92 9.26 -1.20 -11.29
N ARG A 93 8.87 -2.22 -12.05
CA ARG A 93 8.59 -2.06 -13.49
C ARG A 93 7.46 -1.08 -13.76
N ILE A 94 6.58 -0.83 -12.79
CA ILE A 94 5.48 0.14 -12.90
C ILE A 94 5.79 1.51 -12.28
N HIS A 95 7.03 1.75 -11.83
CA HIS A 95 7.41 3.02 -11.21
C HIS A 95 7.11 4.21 -12.13
N GLU A 96 6.31 5.15 -11.64
CA GLU A 96 5.79 6.32 -12.36
C GLU A 96 5.04 6.01 -13.67
N LYS A 97 4.39 4.85 -13.73
CA LYS A 97 3.53 4.46 -14.86
C LYS A 97 2.08 4.38 -14.45
N ASP A 98 1.19 4.78 -15.36
CA ASP A 98 -0.26 4.64 -15.25
C ASP A 98 -0.70 3.21 -15.63
N GLU A 99 -0.09 2.21 -15.00
CA GLU A 99 -0.40 0.80 -15.17
C GLU A 99 -0.20 0.04 -13.86
N VAL A 100 -0.91 -1.07 -13.68
CA VAL A 100 -0.67 -2.01 -12.58
C VAL A 100 -0.09 -3.31 -13.14
N SER A 101 0.82 -3.93 -12.40
CA SER A 101 1.32 -5.26 -12.72
C SER A 101 0.49 -6.34 -12.03
N ARG A 102 0.61 -7.59 -12.50
CA ARG A 102 -0.06 -8.73 -11.87
C ARG A 102 0.28 -8.89 -10.39
N THR A 103 1.50 -8.55 -9.99
CA THR A 103 1.93 -8.58 -8.58
C THR A 103 1.11 -7.60 -7.76
N VAL A 104 0.92 -6.37 -8.27
CA VAL A 104 0.12 -5.34 -7.61
C VAL A 104 -1.36 -5.70 -7.61
N GLU A 105 -1.89 -6.26 -8.70
CA GLU A 105 -3.28 -6.74 -8.77
C GLU A 105 -3.56 -7.86 -7.76
N SER A 106 -2.61 -8.79 -7.59
CA SER A 106 -2.71 -9.84 -6.58
C SER A 106 -2.77 -9.25 -5.18
N PHE A 107 -1.84 -8.34 -4.86
CA PHE A 107 -1.79 -7.68 -3.56
C PHE A 107 -3.07 -6.87 -3.27
N ILE A 108 -3.61 -6.17 -4.28
CA ILE A 108 -4.91 -5.49 -4.16
C ILE A 108 -6.01 -6.48 -3.84
N SER A 109 -6.05 -7.63 -4.53
CA SER A 109 -7.06 -8.67 -4.27
C SER A 109 -6.95 -9.21 -2.85
N ASP A 110 -5.73 -9.38 -2.33
CA ASP A 110 -5.50 -9.82 -0.95
C ASP A 110 -6.03 -8.80 0.06
N LEU A 111 -5.78 -7.50 -0.13
CA LEU A 111 -6.32 -6.43 0.73
C LEU A 111 -7.85 -6.42 0.76
N GLU A 112 -8.48 -6.55 -0.41
CA GLU A 112 -9.94 -6.56 -0.52
C GLU A 112 -10.54 -7.81 0.13
N ASN A 113 -9.91 -8.97 -0.03
CA ASN A 113 -10.35 -10.21 0.62
C ASN A 113 -10.22 -10.14 2.15
N LEU A 114 -9.22 -9.41 2.67
CA LEU A 114 -8.99 -9.26 4.11
C LEU A 114 -10.03 -8.39 4.82
N TYR A 115 -10.61 -7.38 4.15
CA TYR A 115 -11.50 -6.41 4.82
C TYR A 115 -12.81 -6.05 4.10
N ASP A 116 -13.05 -6.54 2.88
CA ASP A 116 -14.25 -6.23 2.08
C ASP A 116 -14.46 -4.72 1.82
N ALA A 117 -13.36 -3.99 1.65
CA ALA A 117 -13.38 -2.59 1.20
C ALA A 117 -12.61 -2.47 -0.12
N PRO A 118 -13.16 -1.80 -1.15
CA PRO A 118 -12.53 -1.72 -2.45
C PRO A 118 -11.28 -0.85 -2.44
N VAL A 119 -10.24 -1.26 -3.16
CA VAL A 119 -9.13 -0.38 -3.53
C VAL A 119 -9.57 0.48 -4.71
N MET A 120 -9.58 1.79 -4.50
CA MET A 120 -10.05 2.77 -5.48
C MET A 120 -8.91 3.61 -6.07
N LEU A 121 -7.82 3.78 -5.31
CA LEU A 121 -6.65 4.54 -5.72
C LEU A 121 -5.40 3.68 -5.57
N VAL A 122 -4.51 3.75 -6.57
CA VAL A 122 -3.21 3.08 -6.53
C VAL A 122 -2.13 4.08 -6.93
N LYS A 123 -1.16 4.35 -6.05
CA LYS A 123 0.03 5.13 -6.38
C LYS A 123 1.19 4.23 -6.76
N THR A 124 1.68 4.42 -7.98
CA THR A 124 2.83 3.70 -8.59
C THR A 124 4.09 4.55 -8.59
N GLY A 125 4.07 5.70 -7.92
CA GLY A 125 5.23 6.57 -7.74
C GLY A 125 4.82 7.87 -7.04
N PRO A 126 5.78 8.74 -6.69
CA PRO A 126 5.50 10.08 -6.19
C PRO A 126 4.53 10.91 -7.04
N GLU A 127 4.66 10.89 -8.37
CA GLU A 127 3.92 11.75 -9.30
C GLU A 127 2.70 11.05 -9.93
N THR A 128 2.64 9.72 -9.86
CA THR A 128 1.60 8.93 -10.53
C THR A 128 0.57 8.34 -9.57
N VAL A 129 -0.71 8.57 -9.88
CA VAL A 129 -1.87 7.97 -9.22
C VAL A 129 -2.86 7.45 -10.25
N ILE A 130 -3.33 6.23 -10.03
CA ILE A 130 -4.28 5.53 -10.88
C ILE A 130 -5.64 5.53 -10.18
N ASP A 131 -6.70 5.99 -10.87
CA ASP A 131 -8.09 5.69 -10.52
C ASP A 131 -8.37 4.22 -10.89
N TYR A 132 -8.31 3.35 -9.90
CA TYR A 132 -8.37 1.91 -10.11
C TYR A 132 -9.78 1.43 -10.45
N ASN A 133 -10.81 2.19 -10.08
CA ASN A 133 -12.19 1.87 -10.46
C ASN A 133 -12.40 2.06 -11.97
N TRP A 134 -11.82 3.10 -12.57
CA TRP A 134 -11.81 3.22 -14.03
C TRP A 134 -11.06 2.07 -14.69
N TYR A 135 -9.88 1.72 -14.16
CA TYR A 135 -9.06 0.61 -14.67
C TYR A 135 -9.84 -0.71 -14.70
N ARG A 136 -10.48 -1.10 -13.58
CA ARG A 136 -11.34 -2.28 -13.48
C ARG A 136 -12.46 -2.31 -14.51
N ARG A 137 -13.21 -1.20 -14.64
CA ARG A 137 -14.32 -1.08 -15.61
C ARG A 137 -13.83 -1.19 -17.05
N SER A 138 -12.65 -0.65 -17.36
CA SER A 138 -12.06 -0.70 -18.69
C SER A 138 -11.64 -2.12 -19.08
N MET A 139 -11.09 -2.91 -18.15
CA MET A 139 -10.74 -4.31 -18.37
C MET A 139 -11.99 -5.18 -18.59
N LEU A 140 -13.02 -5.02 -17.75
CA LEU A 140 -14.28 -5.75 -17.90
C LEU A 140 -14.97 -5.48 -19.26
N ARG A 141 -14.76 -4.30 -19.84
CA ARG A 141 -15.27 -3.95 -21.19
C ARG A 141 -14.50 -4.60 -22.33
N LYS A 142 -13.25 -5.01 -22.14
CA LYS A 142 -12.43 -5.70 -23.17
C LYS A 142 -12.74 -7.20 -23.31
N ILE A 143 -13.46 -7.78 -22.34
CA ILE A 143 -13.85 -9.20 -22.31
C ILE A 143 -15.25 -9.41 -22.92
N ARG A 144 -16.01 -8.33 -23.16
CA ARG A 144 -17.27 -8.33 -23.90
C ARG A 144 -17.03 -8.05 -25.38
#